data_AF-A0A1V5CCV8-F1
#
_entry.id   AF-A0A1V5CCV8-F1
#
_cell.length_a   1.000
_cell.length_b   1.000
_cell.length_c   1.000
_cell.angle_alpha   90.00
_cell.angle_beta   90.00
_cell.angle_gamma   90.00
#
_symmetry.space_group_name_H-M   'P 1'
#
loop_
_entity.id
_entity.type
_entity.pdbx_description
1 polymer ?
#
loop_
_entity_poly.entity_id
_entity_poly.type
_entity_poly.pdbx_seq_one_letter_code
_entity_poly.pdbx_strand_id
1 'polypeptide(L)'
;MWNYRVVRKRYVNPGTERERYTYAIHEAYYDNNGHVGAVTRDPVEPYGENIEELRHSWIMMAEAFGLPILDFGSIPEPGYERKEDPMASILDKRIKEIETGEVKGIPFEQVKKDLEEKFGFFDEEEYENQIEAERVEKEKRHTEAFIATSPLEKLVGKICADYLEYLERDRTENPWRYKENAEPCSAPDAEG
;
A
#
# COMPACT_ATOMS: atom_id res chain seq x y z
N MET A 1 3.98 7.96 -0.98
CA MET A 1 3.03 6.86 -1.31
C MET A 1 3.60 5.54 -0.84
N TRP A 2 2.80 4.53 -0.44
CA TRP A 2 3.29 3.20 -0.07
C TRP A 2 3.26 2.23 -1.27
N ASN A 3 4.27 1.37 -1.41
CA ASN A 3 4.29 0.27 -2.39
C ASN A 3 5.19 -0.88 -1.89
N TYR A 4 5.19 -2.04 -2.54
CA TYR A 4 6.05 -3.17 -2.19
C TYR A 4 7.42 -3.10 -2.87
N ARG A 5 8.48 -3.45 -2.12
CA ARG A 5 9.85 -3.57 -2.65
C ARG A 5 10.56 -4.80 -2.12
N VAL A 6 11.39 -5.38 -2.97
CA VAL A 6 12.38 -6.38 -2.54
C VAL A 6 13.51 -5.65 -1.83
N VAL A 7 13.72 -5.99 -0.56
CA VAL A 7 14.77 -5.41 0.28
C VAL A 7 15.78 -6.47 0.66
N ARG A 8 17.06 -6.13 0.48
CA ARG A 8 18.21 -6.91 0.89
C ARG A 8 18.66 -6.49 2.28
N LYS A 9 18.72 -7.45 3.21
CA LYS A 9 19.27 -7.28 4.56
C LYS A 9 20.60 -8.03 4.68
N ARG A 10 21.64 -7.32 5.13
CA ARG A 10 22.97 -7.88 5.40
C ARG A 10 23.06 -8.38 6.84
N TYR A 11 23.62 -9.57 7.00
CA TYR A 11 23.94 -10.18 8.30
C TYR A 11 25.43 -10.49 8.35
N VAL A 12 26.07 -10.09 9.44
CA VAL A 12 27.46 -10.47 9.76
C VAL A 12 27.39 -11.50 10.88
N ASN A 13 27.83 -12.73 10.60
CA ASN A 13 27.91 -13.75 11.63
C ASN A 13 29.09 -13.43 12.58
N PRO A 14 28.88 -13.36 13.90
CA PRO A 14 29.97 -13.19 14.85
C PRO A 14 31.02 -14.31 14.65
N GLY A 15 32.27 -13.92 14.41
CA GLY A 15 33.38 -14.86 14.22
C GLY A 15 33.65 -15.31 12.77
N THR A 16 32.94 -14.77 11.77
CA THR A 16 33.31 -14.97 10.35
C THR A 16 33.27 -13.66 9.57
N GLU A 17 34.26 -13.41 8.72
CA GLU A 17 34.26 -12.28 7.78
C GLU A 17 33.26 -12.45 6.61
N ARG A 18 32.54 -13.58 6.55
CA ARG A 18 31.56 -13.85 5.49
C ARG A 18 30.26 -13.13 5.76
N GLU A 19 29.90 -12.25 4.82
CA GLU A 19 28.61 -11.59 4.77
C GLU A 19 27.52 -12.55 4.28
N ARG A 20 26.33 -12.49 4.88
CA ARG A 20 25.13 -13.18 4.41
C ARG A 20 24.06 -12.15 4.08
N TYR A 21 23.22 -12.50 3.11
CA TYR A 21 22.15 -11.64 2.64
C TYR A 21 20.83 -12.40 2.65
N THR A 22 19.77 -11.74 3.12
CA THR A 22 18.39 -12.19 2.90
C THR A 22 17.65 -11.18 2.04
N TYR A 23 16.67 -11.66 1.31
CA TYR A 23 15.80 -10.85 0.45
C TYR A 23 14.37 -11.12 0.88
N ALA A 24 13.61 -10.06 1.10
CA ALA A 24 12.21 -10.17 1.46
C ALA A 24 11.43 -8.97 0.94
N ILE A 25 10.12 -9.11 0.84
CA ILE A 25 9.24 -8.01 0.44
C ILE A 25 8.92 -7.18 1.68
N HIS A 26 9.07 -5.87 1.54
CA HIS A 26 8.69 -4.86 2.53
C HIS A 26 7.76 -3.84 1.90
N GLU A 27 6.93 -3.19 2.71
CA GLU A 27 6.28 -1.96 2.27
C GLU A 27 7.30 -0.83 2.34
N ALA A 28 7.35 -0.02 1.29
CA ALA A 28 8.25 1.09 1.10
C ALA A 28 7.44 2.38 0.92
N TYR A 29 7.81 3.42 1.66
CA TYR A 29 7.23 4.74 1.58
C TYR A 29 8.10 5.66 0.74
N TYR A 30 7.48 6.30 -0.24
CA TYR A 30 8.12 7.17 -1.21
C TYR A 30 7.80 8.65 -0.97
N ASP A 31 8.79 9.51 -1.17
CA ASP A 31 8.55 10.93 -1.43
C ASP A 31 7.94 11.16 -2.83
N ASN A 32 7.60 12.41 -3.14
CA ASN A 32 7.04 12.79 -4.45
C ASN A 32 8.05 12.66 -5.60
N ASN A 33 9.35 12.52 -5.31
CA ASN A 33 10.40 12.31 -6.31
C ASN A 33 10.65 10.83 -6.60
N GLY A 34 9.93 9.91 -5.94
CA GLY A 34 10.08 8.48 -6.13
C GLY A 34 11.25 7.85 -5.37
N HIS A 35 11.84 8.54 -4.39
CA HIS A 35 12.86 7.97 -3.50
C HIS A 35 12.23 7.38 -2.25
N VAL A 36 12.71 6.21 -1.83
CA VAL A 36 12.22 5.52 -0.63
C VAL A 36 12.78 6.18 0.62
N GLY A 37 11.89 6.77 1.42
CA GLY A 37 12.20 7.38 2.71
C GLY A 37 12.18 6.40 3.88
N ALA A 38 11.34 5.36 3.79
CA ALA A 38 11.17 4.39 4.86
C ALA A 38 10.72 3.03 4.31
N VAL A 39 10.99 1.98 5.07
CA VAL A 39 10.45 0.63 4.83
C VAL A 39 9.94 0.02 6.12
N THR A 40 9.03 -0.96 6.05
CA THR A 40 8.61 -1.72 7.23
C THR A 40 9.80 -2.39 7.89
N ARG A 41 9.78 -2.48 9.22
CA ARG A 41 10.85 -3.14 9.97
C ARG A 41 10.96 -4.61 9.60
N ASP A 42 9.83 -5.31 9.60
CA ASP A 42 9.71 -6.73 9.33
C ASP A 42 9.15 -6.93 7.90
N PRO A 43 9.54 -8.02 7.20
CA PRO A 43 8.93 -8.36 5.93
C PRO A 43 7.42 -8.53 6.06
N VAL A 44 6.71 -8.26 4.98
CA VAL A 44 5.25 -8.37 4.93
C VAL A 44 4.82 -9.62 4.17
N GLU A 45 3.76 -10.26 4.67
CA GLU A 45 3.09 -11.39 4.02
C GLU A 45 1.86 -10.92 3.24
N PRO A 46 1.49 -11.59 2.13
CA PRO A 46 0.26 -11.25 1.42
C PRO A 46 -0.93 -11.43 2.36
N TYR A 47 -1.78 -10.41 2.41
CA TYR A 47 -2.91 -10.32 3.34
C TYR A 47 -4.10 -9.64 2.67
N GLY A 48 -5.30 -10.01 3.10
CA GLY A 48 -6.57 -9.39 2.72
C GLY A 48 -7.69 -9.89 3.64
N GLU A 49 -8.74 -9.09 3.83
CA GLU A 49 -9.89 -9.45 4.67
C GLU A 49 -10.83 -10.44 3.96
N ASN A 50 -10.67 -10.55 2.64
CA ASN A 50 -11.34 -11.55 1.82
C ASN A 50 -10.39 -12.13 0.75
N ILE A 51 -10.85 -13.19 0.07
CA ILE A 51 -10.03 -13.94 -0.89
C ILE A 51 -9.67 -13.13 -2.14
N GLU A 52 -10.46 -12.11 -2.52
CA GLU A 52 -10.16 -11.22 -3.64
C GLU A 52 -8.96 -10.33 -3.28
N GLU A 53 -9.02 -9.67 -2.13
CA GLU A 53 -7.93 -8.82 -1.62
C GLU A 53 -6.63 -9.59 -1.43
N LEU A 54 -6.69 -10.82 -0.90
CA LEU A 54 -5.49 -11.65 -0.75
C LEU A 54 -4.81 -11.91 -2.12
N ARG A 55 -5.60 -12.17 -3.17
CA ARG A 55 -5.06 -12.36 -4.53
C ARG A 55 -4.47 -11.08 -5.08
N HIS A 56 -5.14 -9.95 -4.88
CA HIS A 56 -4.66 -8.64 -5.32
C HIS A 56 -3.36 -8.24 -4.59
N SER A 57 -3.29 -8.48 -3.28
CA SER A 57 -2.09 -8.30 -2.45
C SER A 57 -0.91 -9.10 -3.00
N TRP A 58 -1.15 -10.36 -3.37
CA TRP A 58 -0.13 -11.20 -3.99
C TRP A 58 0.38 -10.64 -5.33
N ILE A 59 -0.50 -10.11 -6.19
CA ILE A 59 -0.10 -9.48 -7.46
C ILE A 59 0.71 -8.22 -7.22
N MET A 60 0.26 -7.33 -6.34
CA MET A 60 1.00 -6.11 -5.98
C MET A 60 2.39 -6.44 -5.41
N MET A 61 2.50 -7.49 -4.60
CA MET A 61 3.80 -7.98 -4.14
C MET A 61 4.65 -8.56 -5.27
N ALA A 62 4.06 -9.22 -6.26
CA ALA A 62 4.78 -9.75 -7.42
C ALA A 62 5.37 -8.62 -8.29
N GLU A 63 4.71 -7.47 -8.38
CA GLU A 63 5.24 -6.29 -9.10
C GLU A 63 6.57 -5.79 -8.51
N ALA A 64 6.84 -6.04 -7.23
CA ALA A 64 8.10 -5.68 -6.58
C ALA A 64 9.33 -6.34 -7.23
N PHE A 65 9.17 -7.51 -7.87
CA PHE A 65 10.24 -8.18 -8.60
C PHE A 65 10.64 -7.47 -9.90
N GLY A 66 9.78 -6.57 -10.41
CA GLY A 66 10.09 -5.70 -11.54
C GLY A 66 10.87 -4.45 -11.18
N LEU A 67 11.15 -4.21 -9.89
CA LEU A 67 11.79 -3.00 -9.39
C LEU A 67 13.21 -3.28 -8.85
N PRO A 68 14.09 -2.26 -8.78
CA PRO A 68 15.44 -2.44 -8.22
C PRO A 68 15.41 -2.93 -6.76
N ILE A 69 16.38 -3.78 -6.40
CA ILE A 69 16.54 -4.25 -5.03
C ILE A 69 17.05 -3.11 -4.15
N LEU A 70 16.38 -2.89 -3.02
CA LEU A 70 16.78 -1.90 -2.02
C LEU A 70 17.74 -2.51 -1.00
N ASP A 71 18.68 -1.71 -0.52
CA ASP A 71 19.52 -2.07 0.62
C ASP A 71 18.95 -1.51 1.91
N PHE A 72 18.59 -2.38 2.86
CA PHE A 72 17.96 -1.95 4.12
C PHE A 72 18.80 -0.93 4.91
N GLY A 73 20.13 -1.09 4.89
CA GLY A 73 21.06 -0.17 5.56
C GLY A 73 21.27 1.16 4.84
N SER A 74 20.70 1.31 3.65
CA SER A 74 20.81 2.49 2.78
C SER A 74 19.47 3.22 2.63
N ILE A 75 18.51 2.97 3.53
CA ILE A 75 17.24 3.69 3.60
C ILE A 75 17.35 4.75 4.72
N PRO A 76 16.98 6.03 4.49
CA PRO A 76 16.41 6.59 3.26
C PRO A 76 17.36 6.53 2.06
N GLU A 77 16.81 6.31 0.86
CA GLU A 77 17.59 6.31 -0.37
C GLU A 77 18.30 7.66 -0.58
N PRO A 78 19.51 7.66 -1.19
CA PRO A 78 20.13 8.90 -1.65
C PRO A 78 19.16 9.68 -2.56
N GLY A 79 18.93 10.95 -2.27
CA GLY A 79 17.97 11.78 -3.00
C GLY A 79 16.62 11.95 -2.31
N TYR A 80 16.35 11.21 -1.23
CA TYR A 80 15.14 11.43 -0.42
C TYR A 80 15.08 12.85 0.17
N GLU A 81 13.97 13.54 -0.06
CA GLU A 81 13.73 14.89 0.46
C GLU A 81 12.50 14.94 1.38
N ARG A 82 12.69 15.19 2.69
CA ARG A 82 11.58 15.28 3.66
C ARG A 82 10.53 16.34 3.30
N LYS A 83 10.91 17.43 2.63
CA LYS A 83 9.96 18.45 2.17
C LYS A 83 9.04 17.94 1.04
N GLU A 84 9.49 16.93 0.30
CA GLU A 84 8.75 16.26 -0.76
C GLU A 84 8.02 15.01 -0.26
N ASP A 85 8.14 14.69 1.04
CA ASP A 85 7.32 13.69 1.71
C ASP A 85 5.88 14.23 1.77
N PRO A 86 4.92 13.57 1.10
CA PRO A 86 3.55 14.07 1.02
C PRO A 86 2.82 14.06 2.37
N MET A 87 3.26 13.24 3.34
CA MET A 87 2.66 13.22 4.68
C MET A 87 3.41 14.14 5.64
N ALA A 88 4.74 14.08 5.69
CA ALA A 88 5.52 14.85 6.64
C ALA A 88 5.39 16.36 6.38
N SER A 89 5.38 16.80 5.12
CA SER A 89 5.21 18.23 4.79
C SER A 89 3.86 18.80 5.26
N ILE A 90 2.78 18.03 5.08
CA ILE A 90 1.43 18.41 5.53
C ILE A 90 1.36 18.43 7.07
N LEU A 91 1.94 17.41 7.72
CA LEU A 91 1.97 17.33 9.19
C LEU A 91 2.78 18.47 9.80
N ASP A 92 3.98 18.73 9.28
CA ASP A 92 4.87 19.79 9.76
C ASP A 92 4.19 21.17 9.63
N LYS A 93 3.45 21.41 8.53
CA LYS A 93 2.64 22.63 8.34
C LYS A 93 1.52 22.74 9.39
N ARG A 94 0.74 21.67 9.59
CA ARG A 94 -0.37 21.67 10.56
C ARG A 94 0.10 21.84 11.99
N ILE A 95 1.20 21.21 12.38
CA ILE A 95 1.79 21.36 13.71
C ILE A 95 2.14 22.82 13.95
N LYS A 96 2.78 23.47 12.97
CA LYS A 96 3.13 24.89 13.06
C LYS A 96 1.91 25.80 13.19
N GLU A 97 0.84 25.55 12.45
CA GLU A 97 -0.43 26.31 12.55
C GLU A 97 -1.08 26.18 13.94
N ILE A 98 -0.97 25.00 14.57
CA ILE A 98 -1.46 24.76 15.93
C ILE A 98 -0.57 25.48 16.97
N GLU A 99 0.76 25.36 16.84
CA GLU A 99 1.72 25.97 17.76
C GLU A 99 1.68 27.50 17.71
N THR A 100 1.46 28.08 16.53
CA THR A 100 1.30 29.53 16.34
C THR A 100 -0.08 30.04 16.77
N GLY A 101 -1.03 29.15 17.04
CA GLY A 101 -2.42 29.48 17.40
C GLY A 101 -3.26 29.99 16.24
N GLU A 102 -2.78 29.89 15.00
CA GLU A 102 -3.53 30.22 13.78
C GLU A 102 -4.73 29.27 13.60
N VAL A 103 -4.59 28.02 14.05
CA VAL A 103 -5.65 27.00 14.03
C VAL A 103 -5.84 26.42 15.43
N LYS A 104 -7.08 26.39 15.90
CA LYS A 104 -7.46 25.66 17.13
C LYS A 104 -7.89 24.25 16.78
N GLY A 105 -7.42 23.27 17.54
CA GLY A 105 -7.90 21.90 17.46
C GLY A 105 -9.40 21.83 17.74
N ILE A 106 -10.10 20.95 17.02
CA ILE A 106 -11.52 20.65 17.26
C ILE A 106 -11.59 19.54 18.31
N PRO A 107 -12.37 19.69 19.40
CA PRO A 107 -12.58 18.61 20.35
C PRO A 107 -13.16 17.36 19.67
N PHE A 108 -12.66 16.17 20.01
CA PHE A 108 -13.11 14.91 19.41
C PHE A 108 -14.63 14.70 19.53
N GLU A 109 -15.23 15.11 20.65
CA GLU A 109 -16.69 15.04 20.85
C GLU A 109 -17.49 15.86 19.82
N GLN A 110 -16.94 17.00 19.40
CA GLN A 110 -17.56 17.81 18.36
C GLN A 110 -17.44 17.14 16.98
N VAL A 111 -16.26 16.59 16.67
CA VAL A 111 -16.06 15.80 15.43
C VAL A 111 -17.04 14.63 15.36
N LYS A 112 -17.19 13.90 16.47
CA LYS A 112 -18.13 12.78 16.57
C LYS A 112 -19.56 13.22 16.28
N LYS A 113 -20.01 14.29 16.95
CA LYS A 113 -21.36 14.83 16.75
C LYS A 113 -21.61 15.27 15.30
N ASP A 114 -20.64 15.97 14.68
CA ASP A 114 -20.77 16.45 13.31
C ASP A 114 -20.85 15.27 12.31
N LEU A 115 -20.13 14.18 12.57
CA LEU A 115 -20.21 12.95 11.77
C LEU A 115 -21.56 12.25 11.93
N GLU A 116 -22.05 12.09 13.17
CA GLU A 116 -23.36 11.50 13.45
C GLU A 116 -24.49 12.34 12.84
N GLU A 117 -24.40 13.67 12.86
CA GLU A 117 -25.38 14.56 12.23
C GLU A 117 -25.37 14.43 10.69
N LYS A 118 -24.19 14.28 10.10
CA LYS A 118 -24.03 14.22 8.64
C LYS A 118 -24.38 12.86 8.04
N PHE A 119 -23.99 11.78 8.70
CA PHE A 119 -24.09 10.41 8.17
C PHE A 119 -25.13 9.55 8.90
N GLY A 120 -25.74 10.06 9.96
CA GLY A 120 -26.65 9.31 10.81
C GLY A 120 -25.91 8.46 11.85
N PHE A 121 -26.69 7.70 12.61
CA PHE A 121 -26.15 6.70 13.53
C PHE A 121 -25.56 5.55 12.72
N PHE A 122 -24.33 5.16 13.04
CA PHE A 122 -23.67 4.02 12.41
C PHE A 122 -24.26 2.72 12.96
N ASP A 123 -24.93 1.95 12.09
CA ASP A 123 -25.43 0.62 12.44
C ASP A 123 -24.32 -0.41 12.27
N GLU A 124 -23.65 -0.74 13.38
CA GLU A 124 -22.56 -1.71 13.41
C GLU A 124 -23.04 -3.10 12.94
N GLU A 125 -24.25 -3.52 13.30
CA GLU A 125 -24.77 -4.86 12.96
C GLU A 125 -25.08 -4.96 11.46
N GLU A 126 -25.70 -3.92 10.88
CA GLU A 126 -25.93 -3.87 9.43
C GLU A 126 -24.60 -3.90 8.66
N TYR A 127 -23.60 -3.14 9.11
CA TYR A 127 -22.27 -3.09 8.48
C TYR A 127 -21.56 -4.45 8.52
N GLU A 128 -21.51 -5.11 9.68
CA GLU A 128 -20.89 -6.43 9.82
C GLU A 128 -21.60 -7.48 8.95
N ASN A 129 -22.94 -7.43 8.86
CA ASN A 129 -23.70 -8.31 7.98
C ASN A 129 -23.39 -8.05 6.49
N GLN A 130 -23.19 -6.80 6.09
CA GLN A 130 -22.77 -6.45 4.73
C GLN A 130 -21.37 -6.98 4.42
N ILE A 131 -20.39 -6.80 5.32
CA ILE A 131 -19.03 -7.35 5.17
C ILE A 131 -19.07 -8.87 5.00
N GLU A 132 -19.80 -9.57 5.85
CA GLU A 132 -19.89 -11.03 5.80
C GLU A 132 -20.55 -11.51 4.49
N ALA A 133 -21.60 -10.82 4.04
CA ALA A 133 -22.24 -11.11 2.76
C ALA A 133 -21.28 -10.93 1.58
N GLU A 134 -20.50 -9.84 1.58
CA GLU A 134 -19.47 -9.60 0.56
C GLU A 134 -18.37 -10.67 0.60
N ARG A 135 -17.89 -11.05 1.78
CA ARG A 135 -16.89 -12.11 1.96
C ARG A 135 -17.37 -13.42 1.34
N VAL A 136 -18.61 -13.85 1.66
CA VAL A 136 -19.21 -15.09 1.14
C VAL A 136 -19.36 -15.04 -0.39
N GLU A 137 -19.83 -13.93 -0.96
CA GLU A 137 -19.98 -13.80 -2.41
C GLU A 137 -18.62 -13.84 -3.12
N LYS A 138 -17.60 -13.19 -2.58
CA LYS A 138 -16.24 -13.23 -3.14
C LYS A 138 -15.61 -14.62 -3.06
N GLU A 139 -15.88 -15.40 -2.01
CA GLU A 139 -15.47 -16.80 -1.90
C GLU A 139 -16.17 -17.72 -2.89
N LYS A 140 -17.46 -17.49 -3.13
CA LYS A 140 -18.21 -18.20 -4.16
C LYS A 140 -17.65 -17.91 -5.55
N ARG A 141 -17.46 -16.63 -5.89
CA ARG A 141 -16.79 -16.23 -7.15
C ARG A 141 -15.41 -16.86 -7.27
N HIS A 142 -14.64 -16.91 -6.18
CA HIS A 142 -13.33 -17.57 -6.19
C HIS A 142 -13.44 -19.05 -6.55
N THR A 143 -14.35 -19.76 -5.90
CA THR A 143 -14.62 -21.18 -6.10
C THR A 143 -14.99 -21.48 -7.56
N GLU A 144 -15.89 -20.68 -8.13
CA GLU A 144 -16.38 -20.86 -9.50
C GLU A 144 -15.34 -20.48 -10.56
N ALA A 145 -14.58 -19.41 -10.32
CA ALA A 145 -13.70 -18.83 -11.33
C ALA A 145 -12.27 -19.41 -11.29
N PHE A 146 -11.70 -19.71 -10.13
CA PHE A 146 -10.26 -19.99 -10.03
C PHE A 146 -9.94 -21.46 -9.77
N ILE A 147 -10.83 -22.21 -9.12
CA ILE A 147 -10.59 -23.63 -8.83
C ILE A 147 -10.50 -24.42 -10.14
N ALA A 148 -9.63 -25.45 -10.14
CA ALA A 148 -9.33 -26.32 -11.28
C ALA A 148 -8.71 -25.60 -12.50
N THR A 149 -8.32 -24.33 -12.37
CA THR A 149 -7.56 -23.62 -13.40
C THR A 149 -6.15 -24.21 -13.49
N SER A 150 -5.89 -24.96 -14.55
CA SER A 150 -4.56 -25.45 -14.89
C SER A 150 -4.26 -25.13 -16.37
N PRO A 151 -2.99 -24.85 -16.72
CA PRO A 151 -1.78 -24.80 -15.90
C PRO A 151 -1.59 -23.46 -15.14
N LEU A 152 -0.51 -23.34 -14.35
CA LEU A 152 -0.20 -22.17 -13.50
C LEU A 152 -0.23 -20.84 -14.28
N GLU A 153 0.27 -20.82 -15.51
CA GLU A 153 0.32 -19.63 -16.35
C GLU A 153 -1.09 -19.06 -16.61
N LYS A 154 -2.08 -19.94 -16.81
CA LYS A 154 -3.47 -19.53 -16.98
C LYS A 154 -4.06 -18.99 -15.68
N LEU A 155 -3.72 -19.60 -14.55
CA LEU A 155 -4.16 -19.13 -13.24
C LEU A 155 -3.62 -17.73 -12.95
N VAL A 156 -2.32 -17.52 -13.13
CA VAL A 156 -1.68 -16.20 -12.95
C VAL A 156 -2.31 -15.18 -13.89
N GLY A 157 -2.47 -15.49 -15.18
CA GLY A 157 -3.11 -14.59 -16.14
C GLY A 157 -4.54 -14.20 -15.74
N LYS A 158 -5.30 -15.14 -15.17
CA LYS A 158 -6.66 -14.87 -14.66
C LYS A 158 -6.65 -13.98 -13.43
N ILE A 159 -5.73 -14.20 -12.49
CA ILE A 159 -5.58 -13.35 -11.31
C ILE A 159 -5.17 -11.93 -11.71
N CYS A 160 -4.26 -11.78 -12.67
CA CYS A 160 -3.89 -10.46 -13.21
C CYS A 160 -5.09 -9.75 -13.84
N ALA A 161 -5.89 -10.44 -14.65
CA ALA A 161 -7.08 -9.85 -15.26
C ALA A 161 -8.11 -9.39 -14.21
N ASP A 162 -8.39 -10.22 -13.20
CA ASP A 162 -9.28 -9.89 -12.07
C ASP A 162 -8.79 -8.65 -11.29
N TYR A 163 -7.47 -8.52 -11.10
CA TYR A 163 -6.88 -7.34 -10.47
C TYR A 163 -7.00 -6.06 -11.33
N LEU A 164 -6.79 -6.16 -12.65
CA LEU A 164 -6.94 -5.02 -13.55
C LEU A 164 -8.40 -4.53 -13.62
N GLU A 165 -9.36 -5.46 -13.69
CA GLU A 165 -10.80 -5.13 -13.60
C GLU A 165 -11.13 -4.43 -12.28
N TYR A 166 -10.56 -4.89 -11.17
CA TYR A 166 -10.69 -4.23 -9.87
C TYR A 166 -10.16 -2.79 -9.91
N LEU A 167 -8.97 -2.56 -10.47
CA LEU A 167 -8.39 -1.22 -10.57
C LEU A 167 -9.27 -0.28 -11.41
N GLU A 168 -9.86 -0.76 -12.50
CA GLU A 168 -10.80 0.03 -13.31
C GLU A 168 -12.07 0.39 -12.54
N ARG A 169 -12.62 -0.57 -11.79
CA ARG A 169 -13.77 -0.35 -10.92
C ARG A 169 -13.45 0.65 -9.81
N ASP A 170 -12.34 0.45 -9.10
CA ASP A 170 -11.92 1.32 -7.99
C ASP A 170 -11.62 2.75 -8.47
N ARG A 171 -11.05 2.93 -9.67
CA ARG A 171 -10.88 4.26 -10.29
C ARG A 171 -12.21 4.95 -10.59
N THR A 172 -13.23 4.19 -10.93
CA THR A 172 -14.56 4.70 -11.27
C THR A 172 -15.36 5.04 -10.02
N GLU A 173 -15.33 4.17 -9.01
CA GLU A 173 -16.08 4.31 -7.76
C GLU A 173 -15.39 5.25 -6.77
N ASN A 174 -14.06 5.24 -6.73
CA ASN A 174 -13.23 6.00 -5.81
C ASN A 174 -12.26 6.95 -6.54
N PRO A 175 -12.74 7.85 -7.41
CA PRO A 175 -11.88 8.69 -8.25
C PRO A 175 -10.96 9.62 -7.44
N TRP A 176 -11.30 9.93 -6.19
CA TRP A 176 -10.46 10.73 -5.29
C TRP A 176 -9.18 10.01 -4.85
N ARG A 177 -9.12 8.66 -4.89
CA ARG A 177 -7.88 7.90 -4.63
C ARG A 177 -6.82 8.12 -5.72
N TYR A 178 -7.27 8.54 -6.91
CA TYR A 178 -6.45 8.66 -8.12
C TYR A 178 -6.35 10.10 -8.65
N LYS A 179 -7.04 11.05 -8.00
CA LYS A 179 -6.90 12.49 -8.28
C LYS A 179 -5.93 13.08 -7.27
N GLU A 180 -4.92 13.79 -7.78
CA GLU A 180 -3.72 14.33 -7.09
C GLU A 180 -2.58 13.30 -6.89
N ASN A 181 -1.90 12.98 -8.01
CA ASN A 181 -0.47 12.66 -8.18
C ASN A 181 -0.22 11.90 -9.51
N ALA A 182 -0.96 12.26 -10.57
CA ALA A 182 -0.78 11.67 -11.89
C ALA A 182 0.38 12.35 -12.64
N GLU A 183 1.60 12.13 -12.17
CA GLU A 183 2.69 11.81 -13.09
C GLU A 183 3.22 10.44 -12.68
N PRO A 184 3.11 9.39 -13.51
CA PRO A 184 3.82 8.16 -13.24
C PRO A 184 5.30 8.51 -13.19
N CYS A 185 5.95 8.16 -12.08
CA CYS A 185 7.40 8.22 -11.95
C CYS A 185 7.97 7.45 -13.14
N SER A 186 8.39 8.19 -14.15
CA SER A 186 8.92 7.63 -15.39
C SER A 186 10.20 6.94 -14.98
N ALA A 187 10.31 5.64 -15.24
CA ALA A 187 11.58 4.94 -15.06
C ALA A 187 12.65 5.75 -15.83
N PRO A 188 13.83 6.01 -15.24
CA PRO A 188 14.88 6.69 -15.99
C PRO A 188 15.18 5.87 -17.23
N ASP A 189 15.07 6.51 -18.39
CA ASP A 189 15.41 5.93 -19.68
C ASP A 189 16.81 5.32 -19.58
N ALA A 190 16.88 4.02 -19.82
CA ALA A 190 18.14 3.32 -20.00
C ALA A 190 18.75 3.75 -21.33
N GLU A 191 19.41 4.91 -21.35
CA GLU A 191 20.24 5.32 -22.48
C GLU A 191 21.70 4.90 -22.28
N GLY A 192 22.16 4.02 -23.19
CA GLY A 192 23.52 4.07 -23.78
C GLY A 192 24.66 3.39 -23.05
#